data_AF-A0A0Q5IXJ8-F1
#
_entry.id   AF-A0A0Q5IXJ8-F1
#
_cell.length_a   1.000
_cell.length_b   1.000
_cell.length_c   1.000
_cell.angle_alpha   90.00
_cell.angle_beta   90.00
_cell.angle_gamma   90.00
#
_symmetry.space_group_name_H-M   'P 1'
#
loop_
_entity.id
_entity.type
_entity.pdbx_description
1 polymer ?
#
loop_
_entity_poly.entity_id
_entity_poly.type
_entity_poly.pdbx_seq_one_letter_code
_entity_poly.pdbx_strand_id
1 'polypeptide(L)' 'MVQLGDVVLLTHLGSGKTQRVQLVTAAEAAGALGGVLQVSPDSPVGSRLQGGRVGDTITVTLKQDVLYRIEQIEPNTDR' A
#
# COMPACT_ATOMS: atom_id res chain seq x y z
N MET A 1 -9.90 0.65 7.80
CA MET A 1 -9.57 1.61 6.74
C MET A 1 -8.10 1.87 6.83
N VAL A 2 -7.37 1.98 5.71
CA VAL A 2 -5.93 2.23 5.74
C VAL A 2 -5.66 3.65 6.24
N GLN A 3 -4.79 3.76 7.23
CA GLN A 3 -4.32 5.02 7.81
C GLN A 3 -2.80 5.15 7.69
N LEU A 4 -2.30 6.37 7.94
CA LEU A 4 -0.87 6.64 7.97
C LEU A 4 -0.22 5.83 9.12
N GLY A 5 0.86 5.13 8.81
CA GLY A 5 1.57 4.20 9.69
C GLY A 5 1.25 2.74 9.39
N ASP A 6 0.07 2.43 8.84
CA ASP A 6 -0.40 1.06 8.63
C ASP A 6 0.42 0.32 7.57
N VAL A 7 0.61 -0.98 7.79
CA VAL A 7 1.18 -1.90 6.80
C VAL A 7 0.04 -2.64 6.10
N VAL A 8 0.02 -2.56 4.78
CA VAL A 8 -1.02 -3.14 3.93
C VAL A 8 -0.41 -4.25 3.09
N LEU A 9 -1.05 -5.42 3.09
CA LEU A 9 -0.71 -6.51 2.18
C LEU A 9 -1.51 -6.37 0.89
N LEU A 10 -0.81 -6.19 -0.22
CA LEU A 10 -1.40 -6.05 -1.54
C LEU A 10 -1.09 -7.25 -2.42
N THR A 11 -2.12 -7.84 -3.01
CA THR A 11 -1.96 -8.86 -4.04
C THR A 11 -2.14 -8.25 -5.41
N HIS A 12 -1.12 -8.37 -6.26
CA HIS A 12 -1.24 -8.05 -7.68
C HIS A 12 -2.13 -9.11 -8.36
N LEU A 13 -3.30 -8.71 -8.85
CA LEU A 13 -4.27 -9.66 -9.43
C LEU A 13 -3.82 -10.21 -10.80
N GLY A 14 -2.96 -9.49 -11.53
CA GLY A 14 -2.45 -9.96 -12.82
C GLY A 14 -1.36 -11.04 -12.71
N SER A 15 -0.55 -11.03 -11.63
CA SER A 15 0.55 -12.00 -11.46
C SER A 15 0.43 -12.88 -10.21
N GLY A 16 -0.57 -12.67 -9.36
CA GLY A 16 -0.75 -13.36 -8.08
C GLY A 16 0.32 -13.05 -7.02
N LYS A 17 1.19 -12.06 -7.25
CA LYS A 17 2.28 -11.73 -6.32
C LYS A 17 1.78 -10.82 -5.20
N THR A 18 2.18 -11.12 -3.98
CA THR A 18 1.88 -10.28 -2.80
C THR A 18 3.04 -9.36 -2.47
N GLN A 19 2.76 -8.12 -2.08
CA GLN A 19 3.74 -7.18 -1.53
C GLN A 19 3.22 -6.51 -0.25
N ARG A 20 4.11 -6.23 0.68
CA ARG A 20 3.80 -5.47 1.91
C ARG A 20 4.16 -4.01 1.67
N VAL A 21 3.22 -3.12 1.93
CA VAL A 21 3.36 -1.69 1.68
C VAL A 21 2.98 -0.93 2.93
N GLN A 22 3.84 -0.04 3.42
CA GLN A 22 3.52 0.82 4.55
C GLN A 22 3.17 2.22 4.06
N LEU A 23 2.02 2.74 4.49
CA LEU A 23 1.67 4.13 4.21
C LEU A 23 2.40 5.02 5.22
N VAL A 24 3.33 5.85 4.78
CA VAL A 24 4.14 6.73 5.65
C VAL A 24 4.08 8.17 5.15
N THR A 25 4.62 9.14 5.89
CA THR A 25 4.73 10.52 5.37
C THR A 25 5.71 10.60 4.21
N ALA A 26 5.61 11.65 3.39
CA ALA A 26 6.58 11.89 2.30
C ALA A 26 8.03 12.02 2.82
N ALA A 27 8.23 12.52 4.04
CA ALA A 27 9.55 12.61 4.66
C ALA A 27 10.14 11.25 5.06
N GLU A 28 9.27 10.28 5.36
CA GLU A 28 9.66 8.91 5.76
C GLU A 28 9.73 7.95 4.57
N ALA A 29 9.18 8.33 3.41
CA ALA A 29 9.15 7.50 2.22
C ALA A 29 10.56 7.33 1.61
N ALA A 30 11.31 6.35 2.13
CA ALA A 30 12.67 6.05 1.71
C ALA A 30 12.78 4.86 0.73
N GLY A 31 11.63 4.32 0.26
CA GLY A 31 11.59 3.14 -0.61
C GLY A 31 11.37 1.84 0.18
N ALA A 32 12.12 0.78 -0.09
CA ALA A 32 11.94 -0.50 0.58
C ALA A 32 12.81 -0.60 1.85
N LEU A 33 12.17 -0.83 3.00
CA LEU A 33 12.83 -0.95 4.31
C LEU A 33 12.40 -2.28 4.94
N GLY A 34 13.36 -3.18 5.17
CA GLY A 34 13.08 -4.51 5.75
C GLY A 34 12.11 -5.38 4.94
N GLY A 35 12.02 -5.19 3.62
CA GLY A 35 11.11 -5.93 2.74
C GLY A 35 9.67 -5.38 2.69
N VAL A 36 9.42 -4.25 3.37
CA VAL A 36 8.18 -3.48 3.27
C VAL A 36 8.44 -2.24 2.41
N LEU A 37 7.61 -2.01 1.41
CA LEU A 37 7.70 -0.82 0.56
C LEU A 37 7.02 0.36 1.27
N GLN A 38 7.76 1.40 1.57
CA GLN A 38 7.23 2.63 2.15
C GLN A 38 6.71 3.54 1.04
N VAL A 39 5.44 3.93 1.12
CA VAL A 39 4.79 4.80 0.14
C VAL A 39 4.14 5.97 0.85
N SER A 40 4.21 7.14 0.23
CA SER A 40 3.49 8.33 0.70
C SER A 40 2.08 8.40 0.14
N PRO A 41 1.13 9.06 0.83
CA PRO A 41 -0.17 9.43 0.30
C PRO A 41 -0.12 10.13 -1.06
N ASP A 42 0.96 10.87 -1.33
CA ASP A 42 1.15 11.61 -2.58
C ASP A 42 1.61 10.72 -3.75
N SER A 43 1.90 9.44 -3.51
CA SER A 43 2.30 8.49 -4.54
C SER A 43 1.08 7.87 -5.27
N PRO A 44 1.25 7.35 -6.51
CA PRO A 44 0.17 6.68 -7.23
C PRO A 44 -0.45 5.48 -6.47
N VAL A 45 0.36 4.81 -5.66
CA VAL A 45 -0.09 3.68 -4.82
C VAL A 45 -0.75 4.21 -3.54
N GLY A 46 -0.07 5.09 -2.79
CA GLY A 46 -0.54 5.56 -1.49
C GLY A 46 -1.85 6.36 -1.56
N SER A 47 -2.02 7.19 -2.59
CA SER A 47 -3.27 7.95 -2.82
C SER A 47 -4.49 7.05 -3.02
N ARG A 48 -4.29 5.85 -3.59
CA ARG A 48 -5.35 4.85 -3.79
C ARG A 48 -5.55 3.96 -2.57
N LEU A 49 -4.50 3.74 -1.80
CA LEU A 49 -4.58 2.96 -0.56
C LEU A 49 -5.29 3.71 0.55
N GLN A 50 -5.07 5.02 0.67
CA GLN A 50 -5.62 5.82 1.76
C GLN A 50 -7.15 5.72 1.77
N GLY A 51 -7.71 5.33 2.92
CA GLY A 51 -9.16 5.13 3.08
C GLY A 51 -9.70 3.79 2.53
N GLY A 52 -8.86 3.00 1.85
CA GLY A 52 -9.19 1.66 1.39
C GLY A 52 -9.46 0.68 2.55
N ARG A 53 -10.13 -0.42 2.24
CA ARG A 53 -10.51 -1.47 3.19
C ARG A 53 -10.04 -2.84 2.69
N VAL A 54 -9.92 -3.78 3.61
CA VAL A 54 -9.68 -5.18 3.26
C VAL A 54 -10.78 -5.67 2.32
N GLY A 55 -10.37 -6.31 1.22
CA GLY A 55 -11.23 -6.75 0.13
C GLY A 55 -11.32 -5.76 -1.03
N ASP A 56 -10.97 -4.48 -0.84
CA ASP A 56 -11.03 -3.49 -1.90
C ASP A 56 -9.98 -3.77 -2.98
N THR A 57 -10.36 -3.47 -4.22
CA THR A 57 -9.44 -3.51 -5.36
C THR A 57 -9.12 -2.10 -5.80
N ILE A 58 -7.83 -1.81 -5.92
CA ILE A 58 -7.32 -0.52 -6.38
C ILE A 58 -6.62 -0.70 -7.73
N THR A 59 -6.84 0.25 -8.63
CA THR A 59 -6.09 0.35 -9.88
C THR A 59 -5.01 1.40 -9.71
N VAL A 60 -3.76 0.99 -9.92
CA VAL A 60 -2.60 1.87 -9.86
C VAL A 60 -2.01 1.99 -11.26
N THR A 61 -1.93 3.21 -11.76
CA THR A 61 -1.27 3.53 -13.03
C THR A 61 0.22 3.79 -12.77
N LEU A 62 1.06 2.84 -13.18
CA LEU A 62 2.52 2.98 -13.18
C LEU A 62 3.00 3.13 -14.64
N LYS A 63 3.75 2.16 -15.16
CA LYS A 63 4.04 2.03 -16.61
C LYS A 63 2.89 1.41 -17.39
N GLN A 64 2.06 0.64 -16.69
CA GLN A 64 0.83 0.02 -17.15
C GLN A 64 -0.16 0.06 -15.99
N ASP A 65 -1.44 -0.06 -16.27
CA ASP A 65 -2.46 -0.15 -15.23
C ASP A 65 -2.37 -1.51 -14.55
N VAL A 66 -2.27 -1.47 -13.23
CA VAL A 66 -2.10 -2.65 -12.40
C VAL A 66 -3.20 -2.70 -11.35
N LEU A 67 -3.93 -3.82 -11.29
CA LEU A 67 -4.93 -4.04 -10.23
C LEU A 67 -4.30 -4.74 -9.03
N TYR A 68 -4.46 -4.13 -7.87
CA TYR A 68 -4.10 -4.71 -6.58
C TYR A 68 -5.33 -4.90 -5.72
N ARG A 69 -5.38 -5.99 -4.96
CA ARG A 69 -6.38 -6.18 -3.91
C ARG A 69 -5.74 -6.02 -2.54
N ILE A 70 -6.43 -5.32 -1.65
CA ILE A 70 -6.07 -5.18 -0.24
C ILE A 70 -6.47 -6.48 0.45
N GLU A 71 -5.50 -7.32 0.80
CA GLU A 71 -5.77 -8.59 1.50
C GLU A 71 -5.82 -8.38 3.01
N GLN A 72 -4.95 -7.51 3.53
CA GLN A 72 -4.79 -7.33 4.96
C GLN A 72 -4.31 -5.91 5.26
N ILE A 73 -4.79 -5.37 6.39
CA ILE A 73 -4.32 -4.11 6.95
C ILE A 73 -3.84 -4.44 8.36
N GLU A 74 -2.56 -4.20 8.61
CA GLU A 74 -1.91 -4.33 9.91
C GLU A 74 -1.76 -2.92 10.49
N PRO A 75 -2.62 -2.54 11.46
CA PRO A 75 -2.57 -1.23 12.05
C PRO A 75 -1.30 -1.10 12.89
N ASN A 76 -0.53 -0.03 12.66
CA ASN A 76 0.64 0.25 13.47
C ASN A 76 0.17 0.83 14.81
N THR A 77 0.12 -0.01 15.85
CA THR A 77 -0.45 0.34 17.16
C THR A 77 0.56 1.05 18.08
N ASP A 78 1.77 1.35 17.60
CA ASP A 78 2.85 1.96 18.38
C ASP A 78 2.76 3.50 18.47
N ARG A 79 1.57 4.05 18.75
CA ARG A 79 1.38 5.50 18.91
C ARG A 79 0.81 5.90 20.26
#